data_AF-U9SPG3-F1
#
_entry.id   AF-U9SPG3-F1
#
_cell.length_a   1.000
_cell.length_b   1.000
_cell.length_c   1.000
_cell.angle_alpha   90.00
_cell.angle_beta   90.00
_cell.angle_gamma   90.00
#
_symmetry.space_group_name_H-M   'P 1'
#
loop_
_entity.id
_entity.type
_entity.pdbx_description
1 polymer ?
#
loop_
_entity_poly.entity_id
_entity_poly.type
_entity_poly.pdbx_seq_one_letter_code
_entity_poly.pdbx_strand_id
1 'polypeptide(L)'
;MERAKLEYNSEENRGKSLKQDLGLIINNPRYSDIKIICNDKKEIYSSRAILAARSEVFDGLLYNGMKESYENQIYLPTVNSTIMKIISEYIYTGSIKEPLTKDNIVEIFNAADYFQLLPLVDFIIETVKDELKVNYRNNYSPELLSKAVDTMILSEDNILLNMLIKAVSTTPLNTIEFGRLSIKALQYLLSCTHKKQKPFATPEYEVFRYSALLVSKEISNNTYKTLMELLPTLKELEKSIKVNNKWITNRQKVAKELAALVKFIDFRRIKEQIITDIIEPLEITPTVSIYRSYNSYCNNDTRGIPQLYNFKRYSYEIRSWSACIFVNASSELSDQ
;
A
#
# COMPACT_ATOMS: atom_id res chain seq x y z
N MET A 1 33.19 -24.61 -16.61
CA MET A 1 34.14 -23.61 -17.11
C MET A 1 33.92 -22.21 -16.53
N GLU A 2 32.67 -21.74 -16.38
CA GLU A 2 32.39 -20.39 -15.84
C GLU A 2 32.68 -20.25 -14.33
N ARG A 3 32.35 -21.26 -13.51
CA ARG A 3 32.76 -21.32 -12.08
C ARG A 3 34.28 -21.30 -11.89
N ALA A 4 35.03 -22.05 -12.72
CA ALA A 4 36.48 -22.10 -12.64
C ALA A 4 37.16 -20.78 -13.06
N LYS A 5 36.55 -20.02 -14.00
CA LYS A 5 37.03 -18.67 -14.36
C LYS A 5 36.73 -17.64 -13.26
N LEU A 6 35.59 -17.75 -12.58
CA LEU A 6 35.25 -16.92 -11.42
C LEU A 6 36.16 -17.23 -10.21
N GLU A 7 36.47 -18.51 -9.98
CA GLU A 7 37.40 -18.94 -8.93
C GLU A 7 38.83 -18.44 -9.19
N TYR A 8 39.34 -18.57 -10.42
CA TYR A 8 40.68 -18.11 -10.79
C TYR A 8 40.88 -16.59 -10.65
N ASN A 9 39.90 -15.77 -11.08
CA ASN A 9 39.95 -14.32 -10.92
C ASN A 9 39.75 -13.85 -9.46
N SER A 10 39.20 -14.70 -8.59
CA SER A 10 38.96 -14.35 -7.18
C SER A 10 40.25 -14.42 -6.34
N GLU A 11 41.23 -15.25 -6.69
CA GLU A 11 42.41 -15.49 -5.85
C GLU A 11 43.40 -14.32 -5.87
N GLU A 12 43.55 -13.61 -7.00
CA GLU A 12 44.44 -12.44 -7.13
C GLU A 12 43.90 -11.14 -6.47
N ASN A 13 42.67 -11.17 -5.95
CA ASN A 13 42.02 -9.99 -5.35
C ASN A 13 41.58 -10.15 -3.88
N ARG A 14 41.84 -11.31 -3.26
CA ARG A 14 41.51 -11.53 -1.84
C ARG A 14 42.24 -10.55 -0.93
N GLY A 15 41.54 -10.00 0.05
CA GLY A 15 42.10 -9.08 1.05
C GLY A 15 42.19 -7.62 0.61
N LYS A 16 41.75 -7.29 -0.62
CA LYS A 16 41.72 -5.89 -1.11
C LYS A 16 40.42 -5.17 -0.76
N SER A 17 39.29 -5.88 -0.67
CA SER A 17 37.99 -5.29 -0.39
C SER A 17 37.17 -6.23 0.47
N LEU A 18 37.04 -5.90 1.76
CA LEU A 18 36.28 -6.68 2.73
C LEU A 18 34.87 -7.01 2.22
N LYS A 19 34.22 -6.04 1.58
CA LYS A 19 32.88 -6.22 1.00
C LYS A 19 32.86 -7.29 -0.09
N GLN A 20 33.83 -7.28 -1.00
CA GLN A 20 33.93 -8.27 -2.07
C GLN A 20 34.29 -9.64 -1.52
N ASP A 21 35.23 -9.69 -0.57
CA ASP A 21 35.69 -10.90 0.09
C ASP A 21 34.55 -11.60 0.86
N LEU A 22 33.77 -10.86 1.66
CA LEU A 22 32.58 -11.40 2.35
C LEU A 22 31.49 -11.80 1.35
N GLY A 23 31.40 -11.12 0.21
CA GLY A 23 30.50 -11.50 -0.88
C GLY A 23 30.75 -12.90 -1.43
N LEU A 24 31.99 -13.42 -1.38
CA LEU A 24 32.34 -14.78 -1.81
C LEU A 24 31.83 -15.88 -0.88
N ILE A 25 31.46 -15.51 0.36
CA ILE A 25 30.97 -16.43 1.40
C ILE A 25 29.47 -16.68 1.26
N ILE A 26 28.72 -15.73 0.70
CA ILE A 26 27.27 -15.79 0.56
C ILE A 26 26.87 -17.07 -0.17
N ASN A 27 26.02 -17.89 0.47
CA ASN A 27 25.51 -19.15 -0.08
C ASN A 27 26.63 -20.11 -0.58
N ASN A 28 27.77 -20.12 0.11
CA ASN A 28 28.91 -20.96 -0.21
C ASN A 28 29.07 -22.11 0.82
N PRO A 29 28.85 -23.37 0.42
CA PRO A 29 28.94 -24.52 1.32
C PRO A 29 30.29 -24.67 2.01
N ARG A 30 31.39 -24.20 1.40
CA ARG A 30 32.75 -24.33 1.94
C ARG A 30 32.95 -23.52 3.22
N TYR A 31 32.26 -22.40 3.35
CA TYR A 31 32.48 -21.41 4.41
C TYR A 31 31.28 -21.29 5.35
N SER A 32 30.37 -22.27 5.30
CA SER A 32 29.09 -22.22 6.01
C SER A 32 29.03 -23.29 7.10
N ASP A 33 28.52 -22.89 8.27
CA ASP A 33 28.34 -23.74 9.47
C ASP A 33 26.84 -23.91 9.83
N ILE A 34 25.95 -23.35 9.00
CA ILE A 34 24.51 -23.47 9.13
C ILE A 34 23.81 -23.44 7.77
N LYS A 35 22.69 -24.16 7.67
CA LYS A 35 21.76 -24.10 6.55
C LYS A 35 20.44 -23.45 6.95
N ILE A 36 19.99 -22.49 6.15
CA ILE A 36 18.68 -21.86 6.30
C ILE A 36 17.72 -22.50 5.31
N ILE A 37 16.67 -23.14 5.81
CA ILE A 37 15.61 -23.75 4.99
C ILE A 37 14.46 -22.74 4.89
N CYS A 38 14.23 -22.23 3.68
CA CYS A 38 13.21 -21.22 3.40
C CYS A 38 11.82 -21.85 3.19
N ASN A 39 10.78 -21.01 3.10
CA ASN A 39 9.41 -21.47 2.92
C ASN A 39 9.16 -22.24 1.60
N ASP A 40 9.97 -21.96 0.57
CA ASP A 40 9.96 -22.64 -0.73
C ASP A 40 10.80 -23.94 -0.71
N LYS A 41 11.17 -24.42 0.48
CA LYS A 41 11.96 -25.64 0.75
C LYS A 41 13.37 -25.61 0.14
N LYS A 42 13.85 -24.45 -0.28
CA LYS A 42 15.23 -24.28 -0.75
C LYS A 42 16.15 -23.95 0.41
N GLU A 43 17.38 -24.45 0.29
CA GLU A 43 18.44 -24.25 1.28
C GLU A 43 19.35 -23.08 0.90
N ILE A 44 19.75 -22.30 1.90
CA ILE A 44 20.79 -21.28 1.78
C ILE A 44 21.89 -21.59 2.80
N TYR A 45 23.13 -21.62 2.32
CA TYR A 45 24.31 -21.80 3.15
C TYR A 45 24.73 -20.45 3.77
N SER A 46 24.99 -20.43 5.09
CA SER A 46 25.33 -19.21 5.81
C SER A 46 26.31 -19.47 6.97
N SER A 47 26.75 -18.38 7.61
CA SER A 47 27.61 -18.38 8.80
C SER A 47 26.85 -17.87 10.03
N ARG A 48 26.78 -18.68 11.09
CA ARG A 48 26.12 -18.30 12.35
C ARG A 48 26.67 -17.02 12.92
N ALA A 49 27.99 -16.92 13.00
CA ALA A 49 28.67 -15.78 13.60
C ALA A 49 28.32 -14.48 12.87
N ILE A 50 28.25 -14.50 11.55
CA ILE A 50 27.90 -13.33 10.75
C ILE A 50 26.42 -12.98 10.89
N LEU A 51 25.52 -13.98 10.85
CA LEU A 51 24.08 -13.76 11.05
C LEU A 51 23.80 -13.10 12.40
N ALA A 52 24.33 -13.68 13.49
CA ALA A 52 24.13 -13.21 14.85
C ALA A 52 24.74 -11.82 15.09
N ALA A 53 25.98 -11.60 14.66
CA ALA A 53 26.64 -10.30 14.82
C ALA A 53 25.96 -9.14 14.08
N ARG A 54 25.03 -9.44 13.16
CA ARG A 54 24.37 -8.46 12.29
C ARG A 54 22.86 -8.37 12.52
N SER A 55 22.29 -9.24 13.35
CA SER A 55 20.86 -9.30 13.62
C SER A 55 20.63 -9.91 15.00
N GLU A 56 20.05 -9.11 15.90
CA GLU A 56 19.65 -9.54 17.24
C GLU A 56 18.68 -10.74 17.21
N VAL A 57 17.87 -10.84 16.15
CA VAL A 57 16.96 -11.97 15.95
C VAL A 57 17.71 -13.25 15.64
N PHE A 58 18.75 -13.19 14.81
CA PHE A 58 19.60 -14.34 14.57
C PHE A 58 20.48 -14.67 15.78
N ASP A 59 20.97 -13.67 16.52
CA ASP A 59 21.72 -13.89 17.76
C ASP A 59 20.87 -14.65 18.79
N GLY A 60 19.69 -14.13 19.08
CA GLY A 60 18.71 -14.76 19.96
C GLY A 60 18.14 -16.08 19.43
N LEU A 61 18.27 -16.39 18.14
CA LEU A 61 17.89 -17.70 17.60
C LEU A 61 19.02 -18.74 17.69
N LEU A 62 20.27 -18.31 17.46
CA LEU A 62 21.41 -19.20 17.26
C LEU A 62 22.29 -19.37 18.51
N TYR A 63 22.17 -18.47 19.49
CA TYR A 63 23.01 -18.44 20.69
C TYR A 63 22.18 -18.41 22.00
N ASN A 64 20.92 -18.83 21.95
CA ASN A 64 20.01 -18.88 23.11
C ASN A 64 20.13 -20.13 24.00
N GLY A 65 20.96 -21.11 23.63
CA GLY A 65 21.09 -22.38 24.35
C GLY A 65 19.93 -23.37 24.14
N MET A 66 18.99 -23.08 23.23
CA MET A 66 17.93 -24.00 22.81
C MET A 66 18.39 -24.93 21.68
N LYS A 67 17.47 -25.76 21.18
CA LYS A 67 17.72 -26.78 20.15
C LYS A 67 18.47 -26.22 18.93
N GLU A 68 18.04 -25.05 18.47
CA GLU A 68 18.58 -24.32 17.32
C GLU A 68 20.06 -23.94 17.49
N SER A 69 20.51 -23.73 18.74
CA SER A 69 21.92 -23.46 19.04
C SER A 69 22.83 -24.64 18.70
N TYR A 70 22.30 -25.86 18.71
CA TYR A 70 23.03 -27.11 18.47
C TYR A 70 22.75 -27.73 17.10
N GLU A 71 21.68 -27.31 16.42
CA GLU A 71 21.32 -27.81 15.10
C GLU A 71 22.07 -27.08 13.99
N ASN A 72 22.55 -27.82 12.99
CA ASN A 72 23.20 -27.33 11.77
C ASN A 72 22.23 -26.74 10.72
N GLN A 73 20.95 -26.59 11.06
CA GLN A 73 19.95 -25.98 10.20
C GLN A 73 18.89 -25.21 10.99
N ILE A 74 18.30 -24.19 10.37
CA ILE A 74 17.13 -23.46 10.88
C ILE A 74 16.05 -23.35 9.81
N TYR A 75 14.79 -23.21 10.23
CA TYR A 75 13.65 -23.09 9.33
C TYR A 75 13.03 -21.70 9.38
N LEU A 76 12.82 -21.09 8.22
CA LEU A 76 12.15 -19.80 8.05
C LEU A 76 10.83 -19.98 7.29
N PRO A 77 9.69 -20.14 7.99
CA PRO A 77 8.40 -20.45 7.35
C PRO A 77 7.81 -19.31 6.52
N THR A 78 8.25 -18.07 6.74
CA THR A 78 7.65 -16.86 6.17
C THR A 78 8.50 -16.23 5.07
N VAL A 79 9.77 -16.61 4.93
CA VAL A 79 10.72 -16.00 3.99
C VAL A 79 11.08 -16.99 2.89
N ASN A 80 10.97 -16.55 1.63
CA ASN A 80 11.40 -17.36 0.48
C ASN A 80 12.90 -17.18 0.18
N SER A 81 13.48 -18.15 -0.53
CA SER A 81 14.91 -18.16 -0.81
C SER A 81 15.43 -16.97 -1.62
N THR A 82 14.61 -16.38 -2.51
CA THR A 82 15.01 -15.19 -3.28
C THR A 82 15.20 -14.00 -2.36
N ILE A 83 14.23 -13.75 -1.47
CA ILE A 83 14.30 -12.65 -0.50
C ILE A 83 15.41 -12.91 0.52
N MET A 84 15.54 -14.14 1.02
CA MET A 84 16.59 -14.48 1.98
C MET A 84 18.00 -14.33 1.40
N LYS A 85 18.20 -14.52 0.09
CA LYS A 85 19.48 -14.22 -0.56
C LYS A 85 19.81 -12.72 -0.54
N ILE A 86 18.83 -11.86 -0.80
CA ILE A 86 19.01 -10.40 -0.72
C ILE A 86 19.32 -9.98 0.72
N ILE A 87 18.59 -10.53 1.69
CA ILE A 87 18.86 -10.29 3.13
C ILE A 87 20.25 -10.79 3.51
N SER A 88 20.67 -11.97 3.03
CA SER A 88 22.01 -12.51 3.27
C SER A 88 23.07 -11.60 2.65
N GLU A 89 22.86 -11.10 1.43
CA GLU A 89 23.78 -10.15 0.81
C GLU A 89 23.93 -8.88 1.66
N TYR A 90 22.83 -8.34 2.17
CA TYR A 90 22.87 -7.18 3.05
C TYR A 90 23.61 -7.47 4.36
N ILE A 91 23.32 -8.61 5.01
CA ILE A 91 23.97 -9.02 6.27
C ILE A 91 25.50 -9.08 6.09
N TYR A 92 25.97 -9.68 4.98
CA TYR A 92 27.39 -9.88 4.71
C TYR A 92 28.10 -8.62 4.22
N THR A 93 27.45 -7.80 3.39
CA THR A 93 28.13 -6.74 2.63
C THR A 93 27.70 -5.33 3.02
N GLY A 94 26.67 -5.20 3.86
CA GLY A 94 26.07 -3.92 4.23
C GLY A 94 25.29 -3.23 3.10
N SER A 95 25.04 -3.92 1.99
CA SER A 95 24.32 -3.37 0.84
C SER A 95 23.56 -4.45 0.09
N ILE A 96 22.56 -4.04 -0.68
CA ILE A 96 21.88 -4.90 -1.67
C ILE A 96 22.32 -4.48 -3.08
N LYS A 97 22.53 -5.44 -3.97
CA LYS A 97 22.79 -5.17 -5.39
C LYS A 97 21.53 -5.28 -6.23
N GLU A 98 20.61 -6.16 -5.85
CA GLU A 98 19.34 -6.27 -6.53
C GLU A 98 18.54 -4.96 -6.42
N PRO A 99 17.96 -4.46 -7.52
CA PRO A 99 17.15 -3.26 -7.48
C PRO A 99 15.90 -3.50 -6.63
N LEU A 100 15.54 -2.50 -5.82
CA LEU A 100 14.24 -2.45 -5.18
C LEU A 100 13.19 -2.12 -6.24
N THR A 101 12.20 -3.00 -6.37
CA THR A 101 11.11 -2.86 -7.35
C THR A 101 9.78 -3.10 -6.65
N LYS A 102 8.69 -2.73 -7.32
CA LYS A 102 7.33 -3.01 -6.83
C LYS A 102 7.06 -4.49 -6.52
N ASP A 103 7.84 -5.39 -7.12
CA ASP A 103 7.65 -6.83 -7.01
C ASP A 103 8.45 -7.48 -5.87
N ASN A 104 9.38 -6.78 -5.22
CA ASN A 104 10.17 -7.35 -4.12
C ASN A 104 10.20 -6.47 -2.86
N ILE A 105 9.92 -5.17 -2.96
CA ILE A 105 10.19 -4.21 -1.88
C ILE A 105 9.39 -4.49 -0.61
N VAL A 106 8.15 -4.96 -0.75
CA VAL A 106 7.26 -5.30 0.38
C VAL A 106 7.81 -6.50 1.13
N GLU A 107 8.25 -7.55 0.44
CA GLU A 107 8.82 -8.74 1.07
C GLU A 107 10.21 -8.50 1.65
N ILE A 108 11.04 -7.70 0.99
CA ILE A 108 12.35 -7.30 1.53
C ILE A 108 12.14 -6.46 2.80
N PHE A 109 11.19 -5.51 2.80
CA PHE A 109 10.85 -4.74 3.99
C PHE A 109 10.43 -5.65 5.14
N ASN A 110 9.50 -6.59 4.89
CA ASN A 110 9.04 -7.52 5.93
C ASN A 110 10.17 -8.37 6.50
N ALA A 111 11.07 -8.87 5.65
CA ALA A 111 12.20 -9.66 6.10
C ALA A 111 13.21 -8.79 6.86
N ALA A 112 13.48 -7.57 6.40
CA ALA A 112 14.38 -6.63 7.08
C ALA A 112 13.85 -6.25 8.47
N ASP A 113 12.56 -5.95 8.58
CA ASP A 113 11.88 -5.67 9.85
C ASP A 113 11.89 -6.90 10.77
N TYR A 114 11.54 -8.08 10.23
CA TYR A 114 11.57 -9.35 10.96
C TYR A 114 12.95 -9.68 11.54
N PHE A 115 14.02 -9.43 10.79
CA PHE A 115 15.41 -9.65 11.26
C PHE A 115 16.00 -8.44 11.98
N GLN A 116 15.21 -7.39 12.24
CA GLN A 116 15.63 -6.15 12.90
C GLN A 116 16.85 -5.48 12.24
N LEU A 117 16.90 -5.52 10.91
CA LEU A 117 17.92 -4.87 10.10
C LEU A 117 17.55 -3.40 9.86
N LEU A 118 17.49 -2.60 10.94
CA LEU A 118 16.98 -1.22 10.92
C LEU A 118 17.58 -0.34 9.82
N PRO A 119 18.91 -0.35 9.54
CA PRO A 119 19.43 0.52 8.48
C PRO A 119 18.99 0.08 7.07
N LEU A 120 18.62 -1.20 6.87
CA LEU A 120 17.99 -1.66 5.62
C LEU A 120 16.53 -1.20 5.55
N VAL A 121 15.80 -1.26 6.67
CA VAL A 121 14.44 -0.72 6.76
C VAL A 121 14.42 0.76 6.39
N ASP A 122 15.31 1.56 6.99
CA ASP A 122 15.44 2.99 6.70
C ASP A 122 15.78 3.24 5.22
N PHE A 123 16.72 2.47 4.66
CA PHE A 123 17.08 2.56 3.25
C PHE A 123 15.88 2.29 2.31
N ILE A 124 15.08 1.26 2.61
CA ILE A 124 13.88 0.95 1.84
C ILE A 124 12.85 2.07 1.95
N ILE A 125 12.63 2.58 3.17
CA ILE A 125 11.69 3.68 3.45
C ILE A 125 12.08 4.94 2.68
N GLU A 126 13.35 5.33 2.67
CA GLU A 126 13.81 6.49 1.91
C GLU A 126 13.70 6.27 0.40
N THR A 127 14.00 5.07 -0.08
CA THR A 127 13.84 4.72 -1.51
C THR A 127 12.37 4.87 -1.94
N VAL A 128 11.42 4.31 -1.18
CA VAL A 128 9.99 4.48 -1.45
C VAL A 128 9.59 5.96 -1.41
N LYS A 129 10.03 6.72 -0.39
CA LYS A 129 9.72 8.16 -0.31
C LYS A 129 10.16 8.91 -1.56
N ASP A 130 11.37 8.66 -2.04
CA ASP A 130 11.91 9.36 -3.20
C ASP A 130 11.19 8.97 -4.48
N GLU A 131 10.85 7.70 -4.64
CA GLU A 131 10.04 7.25 -5.77
C GLU A 131 8.63 7.87 -5.78
N LEU A 132 8.01 8.04 -4.60
CA LEU A 132 6.72 8.70 -4.45
C LEU A 132 6.78 10.22 -4.74
N LYS A 133 7.91 10.88 -4.49
CA LYS A 133 8.09 12.32 -4.80
C LYS A 133 8.33 12.57 -6.28
N VAL A 134 9.11 11.70 -6.94
CA VAL A 134 9.63 11.93 -8.30
C VAL A 134 8.62 11.50 -9.38
N ASN A 135 7.89 10.41 -9.17
CA ASN A 135 7.13 9.75 -10.24
C ASN A 135 5.61 9.85 -10.07
N TYR A 136 5.03 11.06 -10.14
CA TYR A 136 3.58 11.25 -10.04
C TYR A 136 2.76 10.40 -11.04
N ARG A 137 3.30 10.09 -12.23
CA ARG A 137 2.61 9.31 -13.27
C ARG A 137 2.76 7.79 -13.12
N ASN A 138 3.88 7.33 -12.56
CA ASN A 138 4.19 5.91 -12.38
C ASN A 138 4.30 5.54 -10.89
N ASN A 139 3.58 6.25 -10.03
CA ASN A 139 3.52 5.97 -8.61
C ASN A 139 2.88 4.60 -8.40
N TYR A 140 3.68 3.60 -8.02
CA TYR A 140 3.25 2.21 -7.80
C TYR A 140 2.75 1.96 -6.37
N SER A 141 2.44 3.03 -5.59
CA SER A 141 1.84 2.91 -4.25
C SER A 141 0.51 2.14 -4.20
N PRO A 142 -0.39 2.19 -5.21
CA PRO A 142 -1.59 1.35 -5.18
C PRO A 142 -1.24 -0.15 -5.19
N GLU A 143 -0.27 -0.53 -6.03
CA GLU A 143 0.22 -1.91 -6.13
C GLU A 143 0.93 -2.34 -4.85
N LEU A 144 1.81 -1.48 -4.31
CA LEU A 144 2.48 -1.76 -3.04
C LEU A 144 1.49 -1.90 -1.90
N LEU A 145 0.49 -1.01 -1.80
CA LEU A 145 -0.51 -1.08 -0.75
C LEU A 145 -1.31 -2.38 -0.85
N SER A 146 -1.66 -2.80 -2.08
CA SER A 146 -2.33 -4.07 -2.31
C SER A 146 -1.50 -5.24 -1.86
N LYS A 147 -0.22 -5.24 -2.22
CA LYS A 147 0.70 -6.30 -1.84
C LYS A 147 0.99 -6.32 -0.33
N ALA A 148 1.17 -5.15 0.28
CA ALA A 148 1.39 -5.01 1.71
C ALA A 148 0.20 -5.55 2.50
N VAL A 149 -1.02 -5.21 2.11
CA VAL A 149 -2.23 -5.69 2.80
C VAL A 149 -2.40 -7.22 2.71
N ASP A 150 -1.93 -7.85 1.65
CA ASP A 150 -1.98 -9.30 1.49
C ASP A 150 -0.84 -10.06 2.20
N THR A 151 0.28 -9.39 2.53
CA THR A 151 1.50 -10.05 3.02
C THR A 151 1.91 -9.65 4.43
N MET A 152 1.49 -8.48 4.91
CA MET A 152 1.91 -7.90 6.18
C MET A 152 0.87 -8.11 7.28
N ILE A 153 1.34 -8.11 8.53
CA ILE A 153 0.45 -7.89 9.67
C ILE A 153 0.01 -6.42 9.64
N LEU A 154 -1.29 -6.19 9.52
CA LEU A 154 -1.86 -4.86 9.46
C LEU A 154 -1.74 -4.19 10.84
N SER A 155 -0.91 -3.16 10.93
CA SER A 155 -0.71 -2.36 12.14
C SER A 155 -0.70 -0.87 11.80
N GLU A 156 -1.27 -0.04 12.69
CA GLU A 156 -1.20 1.41 12.58
C GLU A 156 0.21 1.95 12.84
N ASP A 157 1.12 1.15 13.40
CA ASP A 157 2.52 1.56 13.65
C ASP A 157 3.46 1.21 12.48
N ASN A 158 2.98 0.45 11.49
CA ASN A 158 3.80 0.06 10.35
C ASN A 158 4.09 1.28 9.45
N ILE A 159 5.35 1.71 9.44
CA ILE A 159 5.81 2.94 8.78
C ILE A 159 5.57 2.89 7.26
N LEU A 160 5.89 1.76 6.62
CA LEU A 160 5.69 1.58 5.18
C LEU A 160 4.20 1.64 4.84
N LEU A 161 3.38 0.92 5.59
CA LEU A 161 1.93 0.88 5.37
C LEU A 161 1.29 2.26 5.53
N ASN A 162 1.66 3.01 6.57
CA ASN A 162 1.20 4.39 6.78
C ASN A 162 1.60 5.32 5.63
N MET A 163 2.83 5.17 5.13
CA MET A 163 3.31 5.94 4.00
C MET A 163 2.51 5.65 2.73
N LEU A 164 2.23 4.37 2.46
CA LEU A 164 1.43 3.94 1.31
C LEU A 164 -0.03 4.39 1.42
N ILE A 165 -0.65 4.25 2.60
CA ILE A 165 -1.98 4.80 2.88
C ILE A 165 -2.01 6.28 2.57
N LYS A 166 -1.03 7.05 3.07
CA LYS A 166 -0.94 8.49 2.82
C LYS A 166 -0.87 8.76 1.32
N ALA A 167 0.07 8.15 0.62
CA ALA A 167 0.26 8.36 -0.82
C ALA A 167 -1.00 8.04 -1.66
N VAL A 168 -1.67 6.92 -1.37
CA VAL A 168 -2.89 6.52 -2.09
C VAL A 168 -4.08 7.41 -1.71
N SER A 169 -4.23 7.77 -0.43
CA SER A 169 -5.30 8.69 0.03
C SER A 169 -5.19 10.10 -0.58
N THR A 170 -3.98 10.54 -0.89
CA THR A 170 -3.69 11.83 -1.53
C THR A 170 -3.64 11.74 -3.06
N THR A 171 -4.04 10.61 -3.63
CA THR A 171 -4.20 10.42 -5.07
C THR A 171 -5.69 10.28 -5.36
N PRO A 172 -6.26 11.01 -6.35
CA PRO A 172 -7.67 10.85 -6.66
C PRO A 172 -7.93 9.43 -7.18
N LEU A 173 -8.83 8.67 -6.56
CA LEU A 173 -9.04 7.25 -6.86
C LEU A 173 -9.46 7.04 -8.31
N ASN A 174 -10.20 7.99 -8.88
CA ASN A 174 -10.60 7.98 -10.29
C ASN A 174 -9.42 8.02 -11.29
N THR A 175 -8.20 8.36 -10.84
CA THR A 175 -6.98 8.30 -11.65
C THR A 175 -6.21 6.97 -11.52
N ILE A 176 -6.61 6.11 -10.56
CA ILE A 176 -5.97 4.81 -10.35
C ILE A 176 -6.66 3.80 -11.27
N GLU A 177 -5.91 3.24 -12.21
CA GLU A 177 -6.43 2.21 -13.11
C GLU A 177 -6.88 0.96 -12.33
N PHE A 178 -7.98 0.34 -12.78
CA PHE A 178 -8.47 -0.90 -12.20
C PHE A 178 -7.44 -2.03 -12.35
N GLY A 179 -7.23 -2.80 -11.28
CA GLY A 179 -6.20 -3.83 -11.20
C GLY A 179 -4.92 -3.36 -10.50
N ARG A 180 -4.73 -2.04 -10.31
CA ARG A 180 -3.59 -1.51 -9.54
C ARG A 180 -3.84 -1.49 -8.03
N LEU A 181 -5.10 -1.31 -7.61
CA LEU A 181 -5.53 -1.34 -6.22
C LEU A 181 -6.53 -2.47 -6.00
N SER A 182 -6.25 -3.41 -5.10
CA SER A 182 -7.15 -4.53 -4.81
C SER A 182 -8.34 -4.10 -3.93
N ILE A 183 -9.44 -4.86 -3.94
CA ILE A 183 -10.59 -4.59 -3.06
C ILE A 183 -10.19 -4.58 -1.59
N LYS A 184 -9.34 -5.52 -1.16
CA LYS A 184 -8.83 -5.58 0.22
C LYS A 184 -8.03 -4.33 0.58
N ALA A 185 -7.17 -3.88 -0.33
CA ALA A 185 -6.36 -2.68 -0.16
C ALA A 185 -7.22 -1.42 -0.03
N LEU A 186 -8.23 -1.30 -0.91
CA LEU A 186 -9.20 -0.22 -0.84
C LEU A 186 -9.99 -0.27 0.47
N GLN A 187 -10.45 -1.45 0.89
CA GLN A 187 -11.16 -1.61 2.15
C GLN A 187 -10.32 -1.15 3.35
N TYR A 188 -9.05 -1.52 3.37
CA TYR A 188 -8.11 -1.13 4.40
C TYR A 188 -7.80 0.38 4.36
N LEU A 189 -7.57 0.95 3.17
CA LEU A 189 -7.42 2.40 2.98
C LEU A 189 -8.62 3.17 3.55
N LEU A 190 -9.83 2.72 3.25
CA LEU A 190 -11.06 3.36 3.70
C LEU A 190 -11.24 3.21 5.21
N SER A 191 -10.92 2.05 5.81
CA SER A 191 -10.97 1.89 7.27
C SER A 191 -9.97 2.79 8.00
N CYS A 192 -8.79 3.00 7.42
CA CYS A 192 -7.75 3.86 7.96
C CYS A 192 -8.02 5.37 7.81
N THR A 193 -9.02 5.76 7.01
CA THR A 193 -9.33 7.17 6.70
C THR A 193 -10.76 7.59 7.11
N HIS A 194 -11.67 6.63 7.27
CA HIS A 194 -13.06 6.89 7.64
C HIS A 194 -13.17 7.54 9.02
N LYS A 195 -13.86 8.69 9.11
CA LYS A 195 -14.05 9.48 10.34
C LYS A 195 -12.75 9.90 11.05
N LYS A 196 -11.60 9.83 10.37
CA LYS A 196 -10.30 10.29 10.89
C LYS A 196 -9.94 11.62 10.23
N GLN A 197 -9.23 12.50 10.96
CA GLN A 197 -8.68 13.74 10.40
C GLN A 197 -7.44 13.46 9.54
N LYS A 198 -7.61 12.65 8.49
CA LYS A 198 -6.55 12.35 7.51
C LYS A 198 -6.90 12.99 6.17
N PRO A 199 -5.92 13.50 5.42
CA PRO A 199 -6.18 14.02 4.08
C PRO A 199 -6.76 12.94 3.17
N PHE A 200 -7.73 13.31 2.34
CA PHE A 200 -8.29 12.40 1.35
C PHE A 200 -8.72 13.16 0.10
N ALA A 201 -8.13 12.79 -1.04
CA ALA A 201 -8.25 13.52 -2.29
C ALA A 201 -9.60 13.35 -3.00
N THR A 202 -10.26 12.23 -2.74
CA THR A 202 -11.41 11.80 -3.54
C THR A 202 -12.72 12.16 -2.85
N PRO A 203 -13.63 12.89 -3.51
CA PRO A 203 -14.97 13.15 -2.98
C PRO A 203 -15.75 11.87 -2.71
N GLU A 204 -16.67 11.91 -1.78
CA GLU A 204 -17.34 10.73 -1.24
C GLU A 204 -18.16 9.96 -2.29
N TYR A 205 -18.76 10.67 -3.25
CA TYR A 205 -19.42 10.04 -4.40
C TYR A 205 -18.41 9.31 -5.31
N GLU A 206 -17.25 9.89 -5.56
CA GLU A 206 -16.21 9.26 -6.37
C GLU A 206 -15.58 8.05 -5.66
N VAL A 207 -15.57 8.04 -4.31
CA VAL A 207 -15.23 6.84 -3.52
C VAL A 207 -16.25 5.73 -3.77
N PHE A 208 -17.54 6.06 -3.70
CA PHE A 208 -18.61 5.10 -4.00
C PHE A 208 -18.52 4.58 -5.43
N ARG A 209 -18.40 5.48 -6.40
CA ARG A 209 -18.24 5.15 -7.81
C ARG A 209 -17.05 4.24 -8.06
N TYR A 210 -15.87 4.61 -7.56
CA TYR A 210 -14.66 3.79 -7.71
C TYR A 210 -14.85 2.39 -7.10
N SER A 211 -15.44 2.32 -5.90
CA SER A 211 -15.73 1.06 -5.20
C SER A 211 -16.64 0.15 -6.02
N ALA A 212 -17.76 0.69 -6.53
CA ALA A 212 -18.71 -0.07 -7.33
C ALA A 212 -18.09 -0.57 -8.65
N LEU A 213 -17.29 0.28 -9.32
CA LEU A 213 -16.60 -0.08 -10.55
C LEU A 213 -15.52 -1.13 -10.33
N LEU A 214 -14.73 -1.01 -9.26
CA LEU A 214 -13.69 -1.98 -8.91
C LEU A 214 -14.31 -3.37 -8.67
N VAL A 215 -15.34 -3.46 -7.82
CA VAL A 215 -16.07 -4.72 -7.56
C VAL A 215 -16.66 -5.30 -8.85
N SER A 216 -17.32 -4.46 -9.66
CA SER A 216 -17.94 -4.95 -10.90
C SER A 216 -16.93 -5.47 -11.91
N LYS A 217 -15.71 -4.91 -11.94
CA LYS A 217 -14.62 -5.34 -12.82
C LYS A 217 -14.10 -6.73 -12.45
N GLU A 218 -14.01 -7.04 -11.16
CA GLU A 218 -13.66 -8.38 -10.67
C GLU A 218 -14.77 -9.42 -10.96
N ILE A 219 -16.04 -8.98 -10.95
CA ILE A 219 -17.18 -9.87 -11.22
C ILE A 219 -17.32 -10.18 -12.71
N SER A 220 -17.44 -9.16 -13.58
CA SER A 220 -17.51 -9.35 -15.03
C SER A 220 -17.31 -8.05 -15.83
N ASN A 221 -16.70 -8.16 -17.01
CA ASN A 221 -16.56 -7.03 -17.93
C ASN A 221 -17.91 -6.44 -18.37
N ASN A 222 -18.98 -7.23 -18.43
CA ASN A 222 -20.32 -6.74 -18.79
C ASN A 222 -20.90 -5.86 -17.67
N THR A 223 -20.92 -6.38 -16.43
CA THR A 223 -21.37 -5.63 -15.26
C THR A 223 -20.60 -4.32 -15.09
N TYR A 224 -19.27 -4.35 -15.30
CA TYR A 224 -18.43 -3.16 -15.29
C TYR A 224 -18.84 -2.10 -16.31
N LYS A 225 -19.05 -2.49 -17.57
CA LYS A 225 -19.48 -1.56 -18.62
C LYS A 225 -20.83 -0.93 -18.29
N THR A 226 -21.78 -1.74 -17.81
CA THR A 226 -23.10 -1.24 -17.39
C THR A 226 -22.97 -0.23 -16.24
N LEU A 227 -22.25 -0.55 -15.16
CA LEU A 227 -22.09 0.38 -14.04
C LEU A 227 -21.30 1.62 -14.41
N MET A 228 -20.33 1.55 -15.32
CA MET A 228 -19.59 2.72 -15.80
C MET A 228 -20.49 3.73 -16.50
N GLU A 229 -21.51 3.26 -17.23
CA GLU A 229 -22.52 4.12 -17.86
C GLU A 229 -23.53 4.68 -16.85
N LEU A 230 -23.87 3.90 -15.82
CA LEU A 230 -24.84 4.27 -14.78
C LEU A 230 -24.25 5.16 -13.69
N LEU A 231 -22.94 5.11 -13.48
CA LEU A 231 -22.20 5.92 -12.51
C LEU A 231 -21.28 6.89 -13.27
N PRO A 232 -21.80 8.04 -13.74
CA PRO A 232 -20.97 9.08 -14.36
C PRO A 232 -20.03 9.73 -13.35
N THR A 233 -18.95 10.34 -13.82
CA THR A 233 -18.05 11.16 -12.99
C THR A 233 -18.73 12.44 -12.51
N LEU A 234 -18.23 13.07 -11.45
CA LEU A 234 -18.74 14.37 -10.98
C LEU A 234 -18.70 15.43 -12.09
N LYS A 235 -17.64 15.44 -12.89
CA LYS A 235 -17.47 16.36 -14.03
C LYS A 235 -18.53 16.16 -15.13
N GLU A 236 -19.04 14.94 -15.29
CA GLU A 236 -20.12 14.63 -16.23
C GLU A 236 -21.48 15.03 -15.65
N LEU A 237 -21.67 14.86 -14.33
CA LEU A 237 -22.89 15.26 -13.63
C LEU A 237 -23.13 16.76 -13.62
N GLU A 238 -22.07 17.57 -13.61
CA GLU A 238 -22.16 19.03 -13.76
C GLU A 238 -22.77 19.46 -15.10
N LYS A 239 -22.68 18.62 -16.14
CA LYS A 239 -23.12 18.98 -17.51
C LYS A 239 -24.56 18.58 -17.80
N SER A 240 -24.99 17.41 -17.33
CA SER A 240 -26.39 16.98 -17.40
C SER A 240 -26.58 15.69 -16.62
N ILE A 241 -27.63 15.61 -15.80
CA ILE A 241 -28.06 14.36 -15.16
C ILE A 241 -28.96 13.62 -16.16
N LYS A 242 -28.45 12.54 -16.77
CA LYS A 242 -29.27 11.62 -17.56
C LYS A 242 -29.34 10.29 -16.81
N VAL A 243 -30.49 10.01 -16.21
CA VAL A 243 -30.77 8.71 -15.57
C VAL A 243 -31.09 7.72 -16.68
N ASN A 244 -30.31 6.64 -16.77
CA ASN A 244 -30.55 5.55 -17.72
C ASN A 244 -30.93 4.31 -16.93
N ASN A 245 -32.08 3.70 -17.21
CA ASN A 245 -32.51 2.48 -16.52
C ASN A 245 -32.00 1.26 -17.29
N LYS A 246 -30.74 0.90 -17.06
CA LYS A 246 -30.14 -0.33 -17.62
C LYS A 246 -30.15 -1.45 -16.57
N TRP A 247 -30.47 -2.66 -17.02
CA TRP A 247 -30.39 -3.86 -16.18
C TRP A 247 -28.94 -4.20 -15.81
N ILE A 248 -28.66 -4.35 -14.52
CA ILE A 248 -27.34 -4.70 -14.00
C ILE A 248 -27.22 -6.22 -13.87
N THR A 249 -26.43 -6.86 -14.72
CA THR A 249 -26.10 -8.29 -14.57
C THR A 249 -25.32 -8.53 -13.28
N ASN A 250 -25.61 -9.62 -12.56
CA ASN A 250 -24.97 -9.98 -11.28
C ASN A 250 -25.16 -8.95 -10.14
N ARG A 251 -26.22 -8.13 -10.20
CA ARG A 251 -26.52 -7.08 -9.22
C ARG A 251 -26.39 -7.52 -7.75
N GLN A 252 -26.95 -8.67 -7.40
CA GLN A 252 -26.89 -9.21 -6.03
C GLN A 252 -25.45 -9.53 -5.59
N LYS A 253 -24.64 -10.07 -6.51
CA LYS A 253 -23.22 -10.35 -6.24
C LYS A 253 -22.43 -9.06 -6.03
N VAL A 254 -22.68 -8.05 -6.88
CA VAL A 254 -22.10 -6.70 -6.71
C VAL A 254 -22.46 -6.15 -5.34
N ALA A 255 -23.74 -6.17 -4.96
CA ALA A 255 -24.19 -5.65 -3.67
C ALA A 255 -23.51 -6.34 -2.48
N LYS A 256 -23.37 -7.67 -2.54
CA LYS A 256 -22.73 -8.47 -1.50
C LYS A 256 -21.24 -8.10 -1.32
N GLU A 257 -20.49 -8.01 -2.40
CA GLU A 257 -19.05 -7.68 -2.35
C GLU A 257 -18.81 -6.21 -2.00
N LEU A 258 -19.65 -5.32 -2.54
CA LEU A 258 -19.58 -3.87 -2.30
C LEU A 258 -19.93 -3.49 -0.85
N ALA A 259 -20.76 -4.27 -0.16
CA ALA A 259 -21.17 -4.02 1.24
C ALA A 259 -19.98 -3.83 2.20
N ALA A 260 -18.88 -4.56 1.96
CA ALA A 260 -17.66 -4.48 2.77
C ALA A 260 -16.92 -3.13 2.65
N LEU A 261 -17.12 -2.40 1.55
CA LEU A 261 -16.59 -1.06 1.29
C LEU A 261 -17.57 0.02 1.71
N VAL A 262 -18.86 -0.18 1.43
CA VAL A 262 -19.96 0.78 1.68
C VAL A 262 -20.07 1.20 3.14
N LYS A 263 -19.75 0.31 4.08
CA LYS A 263 -19.72 0.66 5.52
C LYS A 263 -18.75 1.79 5.87
N PHE A 264 -17.77 2.08 5.01
CA PHE A 264 -16.81 3.17 5.17
C PHE A 264 -17.16 4.40 4.33
N ILE A 265 -18.30 4.41 3.63
CA ILE A 265 -18.76 5.52 2.80
C ILE A 265 -19.77 6.37 3.57
N ASP A 266 -19.53 7.67 3.66
CA ASP A 266 -20.38 8.62 4.35
C ASP A 266 -21.36 9.29 3.38
N PHE A 267 -22.50 8.65 3.10
CA PHE A 267 -23.50 9.18 2.16
C PHE A 267 -24.04 10.56 2.53
N ARG A 268 -23.87 11.05 3.78
CA ARG A 268 -24.22 12.42 4.19
C ARG A 268 -23.34 13.49 3.52
N ARG A 269 -22.25 13.09 2.86
CA ARG A 269 -21.34 13.97 2.10
C ARG A 269 -21.56 13.86 0.59
N ILE A 270 -22.64 13.21 0.16
CA ILE A 270 -22.99 13.06 -1.25
C ILE A 270 -24.28 13.84 -1.51
N LYS A 271 -24.27 14.73 -2.49
CA LYS A 271 -25.44 15.56 -2.86
C LYS A 271 -26.72 14.73 -3.00
N GLU A 272 -27.83 15.24 -2.45
CA GLU A 272 -29.12 14.54 -2.40
C GLU A 272 -29.61 14.08 -3.78
N GLN A 273 -29.45 14.92 -4.80
CA GLN A 273 -29.80 14.58 -6.19
C GLN A 273 -29.02 13.36 -6.69
N ILE A 274 -27.74 13.26 -6.37
CA ILE A 274 -26.91 12.10 -6.75
C ILE A 274 -27.39 10.84 -6.02
N ILE A 275 -27.77 10.95 -4.74
CA ILE A 275 -28.30 9.81 -3.99
C ILE A 275 -29.60 9.31 -4.64
N THR A 276 -30.55 10.22 -4.88
CA THR A 276 -31.92 9.90 -5.31
C THR A 276 -31.96 9.46 -6.77
N ASP A 277 -31.25 10.16 -7.66
CA ASP A 277 -31.36 9.95 -9.10
C ASP A 277 -30.39 8.88 -9.62
N ILE A 278 -29.32 8.58 -8.87
CA ILE A 278 -28.23 7.71 -9.34
C ILE A 278 -27.98 6.54 -8.40
N ILE A 279 -27.76 6.75 -7.10
CA ILE A 279 -27.31 5.66 -6.20
C ILE A 279 -28.46 4.72 -5.84
N GLU A 280 -29.60 5.27 -5.42
CA GLU A 280 -30.75 4.48 -4.98
C GLU A 280 -31.32 3.55 -6.06
N PRO A 281 -31.51 3.99 -7.32
CA PRO A 281 -32.08 3.13 -8.37
C PRO A 281 -31.22 1.91 -8.72
N LEU A 282 -29.93 1.90 -8.35
CA LEU A 282 -29.02 0.78 -8.65
C LEU A 282 -29.29 -0.44 -7.77
N GLU A 283 -29.86 -0.25 -6.57
CA GLU A 283 -30.12 -1.31 -5.59
C GLU A 283 -28.86 -2.18 -5.29
N ILE A 284 -27.66 -1.58 -5.33
CA ILE A 284 -26.37 -2.23 -5.03
C ILE A 284 -25.82 -1.88 -3.64
N THR A 285 -26.56 -1.09 -2.86
CA THR A 285 -26.21 -0.70 -1.47
C THR A 285 -27.42 -0.85 -0.55
N PRO A 286 -27.22 -0.94 0.79
CA PRO A 286 -28.33 -0.81 1.74
C PRO A 286 -29.09 0.49 1.53
N THR A 287 -30.33 0.57 2.01
CA THR A 287 -31.20 1.74 1.84
C THR A 287 -30.52 3.03 2.31
N VAL A 288 -30.18 3.92 1.36
CA VAL A 288 -29.53 5.22 1.60
C VAL A 288 -30.52 6.39 1.72
N SER A 289 -31.83 6.13 1.61
CA SER A 289 -32.88 7.17 1.66
C SER A 289 -32.93 7.94 2.97
N ILE A 290 -32.42 7.35 4.06
CA ILE A 290 -32.28 8.00 5.36
C ILE A 290 -31.34 9.23 5.33
N TYR A 291 -30.49 9.35 4.31
CA TYR A 291 -29.51 10.43 4.20
C TYR A 291 -30.02 11.65 3.42
N ARG A 292 -31.21 11.59 2.82
CA ARG A 292 -31.78 12.69 2.01
C ARG A 292 -31.90 14.01 2.79
N SER A 293 -32.26 13.96 4.08
CA SER A 293 -32.48 15.14 4.94
C SER A 293 -31.22 15.76 5.54
N TYR A 294 -30.06 15.10 5.47
CA TYR A 294 -28.82 15.58 6.11
C TYR A 294 -27.95 16.47 5.19
N ASN A 295 -28.34 16.63 3.92
CA ASN A 295 -27.49 17.15 2.85
C ASN A 295 -27.51 18.68 2.65
N SER A 296 -28.25 19.46 3.46
CA SER A 296 -28.33 20.91 3.27
C SER A 296 -27.14 21.71 3.85
N TYR A 297 -26.18 21.06 4.53
CA TYR A 297 -25.15 21.76 5.32
C TYR A 297 -23.68 21.38 5.04
N CYS A 298 -23.39 20.43 4.15
CA CYS A 298 -21.99 20.01 3.93
C CYS A 298 -21.33 20.78 2.78
N ASN A 299 -20.55 21.82 3.12
CA ASN A 299 -19.71 22.57 2.17
C ASN A 299 -18.47 21.79 1.66
N ASN A 300 -18.28 20.52 2.06
CA ASN A 300 -17.12 19.72 1.68
C ASN A 300 -17.50 18.27 1.34
N ASP A 301 -17.43 17.94 0.05
CA ASP A 301 -17.74 16.61 -0.49
C ASP A 301 -16.62 15.59 -0.23
N THR A 302 -15.45 16.02 0.24
CA THR A 302 -14.31 15.14 0.58
C THR A 302 -14.31 14.76 2.05
N ARG A 303 -13.90 13.52 2.37
CA ARG A 303 -13.67 13.10 3.76
C ARG A 303 -12.35 13.67 4.29
N GLY A 304 -12.29 13.94 5.60
CA GLY A 304 -11.06 14.38 6.25
C GLY A 304 -10.65 15.82 5.88
N ILE A 305 -9.35 16.09 5.84
CA ILE A 305 -8.80 17.43 5.52
C ILE A 305 -8.73 17.58 3.99
N PRO A 306 -9.45 18.56 3.39
CA PRO A 306 -9.36 18.81 1.96
C PRO A 306 -7.92 19.14 1.59
N GLN A 307 -7.33 18.40 0.66
CA GLN A 307 -6.06 18.83 0.08
C GLN A 307 -6.34 19.85 -1.02
N LEU A 308 -5.86 21.08 -0.81
CA LEU A 308 -5.66 22.03 -1.89
C LEU A 308 -4.61 21.44 -2.83
N TYR A 309 -5.06 20.82 -3.92
CA TYR A 309 -4.17 20.42 -4.99
C TYR A 309 -3.51 21.67 -5.57
N ASN A 310 -2.22 21.85 -5.30
CA ASN A 310 -1.38 22.80 -6.01
C ASN A 310 -1.08 22.25 -7.42
N PHE A 311 -2.11 22.21 -8.28
CA PHE A 311 -1.86 22.37 -9.69
C PHE A 311 -1.36 23.81 -9.86
N LYS A 312 -0.09 23.99 -10.23
CA LYS A 312 0.37 25.26 -10.80
C LYS A 312 -0.36 25.48 -12.13
N ARG A 313 -1.61 25.92 -12.08
CA ARG A 313 -2.32 26.67 -13.13
C ARG A 313 -3.64 27.21 -12.58
N TYR A 314 -3.86 28.50 -12.83
CA TYR A 314 -4.94 29.37 -12.37
C TYR A 314 -4.75 29.95 -10.95
N SER A 315 -3.73 30.79 -10.83
CA SER A 315 -3.82 31.97 -9.96
C SER A 315 -4.98 32.83 -10.44
N TYR A 316 -6.10 32.88 -9.72
CA TYR A 316 -6.98 34.05 -9.53
C TYR A 316 -8.23 33.63 -8.72
N GLU A 317 -8.06 33.07 -7.51
CA GLU A 317 -9.19 32.96 -6.57
C GLU A 317 -8.77 32.77 -5.09
N ILE A 318 -7.52 33.10 -4.74
CA ILE A 318 -6.95 32.84 -3.40
C ILE A 318 -7.46 33.83 -2.32
N ARG A 319 -8.39 34.74 -2.63
CA ARG A 319 -8.84 35.76 -1.66
C ARG A 319 -10.08 35.42 -0.83
N SER A 320 -10.80 34.32 -1.09
CA SER A 320 -12.04 34.01 -0.33
C SER A 320 -11.85 33.01 0.82
N TRP A 321 -10.81 32.17 0.81
CA TRP A 321 -10.66 31.08 1.79
C TRP A 321 -9.97 31.47 3.10
N SER A 322 -9.17 32.54 3.12
CA SER A 322 -8.54 33.03 4.36
C SER A 322 -9.56 33.61 5.35
N ALA A 323 -10.76 33.97 4.91
CA ALA A 323 -11.81 34.52 5.78
C ALA A 323 -12.53 33.44 6.60
N CYS A 324 -12.72 32.23 6.06
CA CYS A 324 -13.49 31.18 6.75
C CYS A 324 -12.72 30.49 7.89
N ILE A 325 -11.39 30.46 7.84
CA ILE A 325 -10.58 29.86 8.92
C ILE A 325 -10.60 30.73 10.18
N PHE A 326 -10.73 32.06 10.06
CA PHE A 326 -10.78 32.96 11.22
C PHE A 326 -12.15 33.01 11.92
N VAL A 327 -13.25 32.69 11.23
CA VAL A 327 -14.58 32.72 11.84
C VAL A 327 -14.80 31.53 12.79
N ASN A 328 -14.29 30.34 12.45
CA ASN A 328 -14.46 29.14 13.29
C ASN A 328 -13.57 29.12 14.54
N ALA A 329 -12.45 29.87 14.56
CA ALA A 329 -11.62 30.00 15.76
C ALA A 329 -12.19 31.01 16.78
N SER A 330 -13.11 31.88 16.36
CA SER A 330 -13.70 32.91 17.23
C SER A 330 -14.98 32.46 17.94
N SER A 331 -15.62 31.37 17.47
CA SER A 331 -16.85 30.83 18.07
C SER A 331 -16.62 29.80 19.18
N GLU A 332 -15.39 29.31 19.36
CA GLU A 332 -15.04 28.35 20.42
C GLU A 332 -14.43 29.00 21.67
N LEU A 333 -14.34 30.34 21.73
CA LEU A 333 -13.77 31.10 22.85
C LEU A 333 -14.79 31.97 23.62
N SER A 334 -16.09 31.86 23.31
CA SER A 334 -17.13 32.65 24.00
C SER A 334 -18.07 31.87 24.92
N ASP A 335 -17.85 30.57 25.11
CA ASP A 335 -18.59 29.75 26.08
C ASP A 335 -17.62 29.03 27.03
N GLN A 336 -17.00 29.80 27.93
CA GLN A 336 -16.46 29.34 29.22
C GLN A 336 -16.45 30.47 30.25
#